data_AF-A0A377PGU0-F1
#
_entry.id   AF-A0A377PGU0-F1
#
_cell.length_a   1.000
_cell.length_b   1.000
_cell.length_c   1.000
_cell.angle_alpha   90.00
_cell.angle_beta   90.00
_cell.angle_gamma   90.00
#
_symmetry.space_group_name_H-M   'P 1'
#
loop_
_entity.id
_entity.type
_entity.pdbx_description
1 polymer ?
#
loop_
_entity_poly.entity_id
_entity_poly.type
_entity_poly.pdbx_seq_one_letter_code
_entity_poly.pdbx_strand_id
1 'polypeptide(L)'
;MSESTPDIMQHELVERARQSSALTKGDITKAWFIYWLGAEVSSSYERLQSLIFCASMTPIIKKLYPEKEERAEALKRHLNFFNTEQTFGAVIQGVAIAMEEQKTRGEPISDASITGIKTGLMGPLAGIGDSVIWAAVMPLLIAIFIPFAAKGSAFGGILPLVLYTGITLAVSYGLVHKGYTLGRDSIITLLQGGAN
;
A
#
# COMPACT_ATOMS: atom_id res chain seq x y z
N MET A 1 -30.94 -13.02 32.30
CA MET A 1 -29.55 -12.84 31.83
C MET A 1 -29.20 -14.09 31.01
N SER A 2 -29.59 -14.10 29.75
CA SER A 2 -29.22 -15.15 28.80
C SER A 2 -28.86 -14.44 27.49
N GLU A 3 -27.61 -13.99 27.37
CA GLU A 3 -27.03 -13.78 26.05
C GLU A 3 -27.15 -15.12 25.32
N SER A 4 -27.97 -15.13 24.28
CA SER A 4 -28.37 -16.35 23.59
C SER A 4 -27.15 -16.95 22.89
N THR A 5 -26.83 -18.20 23.22
CA THR A 5 -25.84 -19.11 22.60
C THR A 5 -25.52 -18.90 21.10
N PRO A 6 -26.48 -18.58 20.21
CA PRO A 6 -26.18 -18.22 18.81
C PRO A 6 -25.21 -17.03 18.64
N ASP A 7 -25.25 -16.02 19.50
CA ASP A 7 -24.42 -14.81 19.37
C ASP A 7 -22.94 -15.09 19.74
N ILE A 8 -22.75 -15.90 20.77
CA ILE A 8 -21.43 -16.41 21.20
C ILE A 8 -20.82 -17.30 20.10
N MET A 9 -21.63 -18.15 19.48
CA MET A 9 -21.18 -19.04 18.40
C MET A 9 -20.85 -18.27 17.12
N GLN A 10 -21.60 -17.22 16.78
CA GLN A 10 -21.25 -16.31 15.67
C GLN A 10 -19.93 -15.58 15.95
N HIS A 11 -19.75 -15.07 17.17
CA HIS A 11 -18.52 -14.40 17.59
C HIS A 11 -17.29 -15.33 17.52
N GLU A 12 -17.39 -16.58 17.99
CA GLU A 12 -16.32 -17.58 17.85
C GLU A 12 -16.00 -17.93 16.39
N LEU A 13 -17.01 -18.01 15.52
CA LEU A 13 -16.81 -18.28 14.10
C LEU A 13 -16.09 -17.12 13.39
N VAL A 14 -16.43 -15.87 13.75
CA VAL A 14 -15.74 -14.66 13.26
C VAL A 14 -14.29 -14.62 13.73
N GLU A 15 -14.03 -14.92 15.00
CA GLU A 15 -12.68 -15.00 15.56
C GLU A 15 -11.84 -16.10 14.89
N ARG A 16 -12.41 -17.28 14.65
CA ARG A 16 -11.73 -18.35 13.88
C ARG A 16 -11.48 -17.96 12.42
N ALA A 17 -12.43 -17.27 11.79
CA ALA A 17 -12.24 -16.76 10.43
C ALA A 17 -11.12 -15.70 10.37
N ARG A 18 -11.02 -14.83 11.38
CA ARG A 18 -9.93 -13.85 11.53
C ARG A 18 -8.56 -14.53 11.70
N GLN A 19 -8.48 -15.55 12.55
CA GLN A 19 -7.24 -16.34 12.72
C GLN A 19 -6.84 -17.13 11.46
N SER A 20 -7.80 -17.54 10.63
CA SER A 20 -7.55 -18.25 9.38
C SER A 20 -7.29 -17.33 8.17
N SER A 21 -7.55 -16.03 8.24
CA SER A 21 -7.47 -15.09 7.11
C SER A 21 -6.06 -14.51 6.90
N ALA A 22 -5.05 -15.38 6.90
CA ALA A 22 -3.69 -14.96 6.57
C ALA A 22 -3.64 -14.38 5.15
N LEU A 23 -3.06 -13.19 5.01
CA LEU A 23 -2.84 -12.60 3.70
C LEU A 23 -1.79 -13.40 2.93
N THR A 24 -2.07 -13.68 1.67
CA THR A 24 -1.12 -14.34 0.79
C THR A 24 -0.30 -13.29 0.03
N LYS A 25 0.85 -13.71 -0.50
CA LYS A 25 1.64 -12.87 -1.41
C LYS A 25 0.83 -12.41 -2.63
N GLY A 26 -0.12 -13.24 -3.09
CA GLY A 26 -1.03 -12.92 -4.19
C GLY A 26 -1.98 -11.77 -3.85
N ASP A 27 -2.51 -11.74 -2.62
CA ASP A 27 -3.40 -10.67 -2.15
C ASP A 27 -2.68 -9.32 -2.15
N ILE A 28 -1.46 -9.29 -1.60
CA ILE A 28 -0.61 -8.09 -1.56
C ILE A 28 -0.26 -7.64 -2.98
N THR A 29 0.10 -8.57 -3.86
CA THR A 29 0.41 -8.27 -5.27
C THR A 29 -0.80 -7.68 -6.00
N LYS A 30 -2.00 -8.19 -5.73
CA LYS A 30 -3.25 -7.66 -6.31
C LYS A 30 -3.53 -6.23 -5.84
N ALA A 31 -3.39 -5.97 -4.54
CA ALA A 31 -3.56 -4.64 -3.97
C ALA A 31 -2.54 -3.64 -4.56
N TRP A 32 -1.28 -4.05 -4.61
CA TRP A 32 -0.21 -3.27 -5.23
C TRP A 32 -0.48 -2.95 -6.69
N PHE A 33 -0.93 -3.93 -7.47
CA PHE A 33 -1.18 -3.72 -8.90
C PHE A 33 -2.26 -2.66 -9.15
N ILE A 34 -3.31 -2.63 -8.32
CA ILE A 34 -4.35 -1.58 -8.38
C ILE A 34 -3.76 -0.21 -8.07
N TYR A 35 -2.94 -0.09 -7.03
CA TYR A 35 -2.29 1.17 -6.67
C TYR A 35 -1.33 1.65 -7.76
N TRP A 36 -0.41 0.78 -8.20
CA TRP A 36 0.56 1.10 -9.23
C TRP A 36 -0.09 1.47 -10.57
N LEU A 37 -1.21 0.85 -10.94
CA LEU A 37 -1.89 1.21 -12.19
C LEU A 37 -2.62 2.57 -12.10
N GLY A 38 -3.04 3.00 -10.91
CA GLY A 38 -3.96 4.12 -10.76
C GLY A 38 -3.47 5.30 -9.90
N ALA A 39 -2.24 5.27 -9.37
CA ALA A 39 -1.75 6.23 -8.38
C ALA A 39 -2.02 7.69 -8.77
N GLU A 40 -1.80 8.04 -10.04
CA GLU A 40 -2.01 9.40 -10.56
C GLU A 40 -3.38 9.62 -11.22
N VAL A 41 -4.19 8.57 -11.39
CA VAL A 41 -5.47 8.65 -12.13
C VAL A 41 -6.58 9.27 -11.28
N SER A 42 -6.51 9.08 -9.95
CA SER A 42 -7.57 9.52 -9.03
C SER A 42 -7.24 10.83 -8.31
N SER A 43 -6.28 11.62 -8.80
CA SER A 43 -5.80 12.80 -8.10
C SER A 43 -6.86 13.90 -8.08
N SER A 44 -7.27 14.31 -6.88
CA SER A 44 -8.18 15.45 -6.67
C SER A 44 -7.50 16.51 -5.81
N TYR A 45 -7.83 17.79 -6.02
CA TYR A 45 -7.22 18.87 -5.22
C TYR A 45 -7.51 18.76 -3.71
N GLU A 46 -8.62 18.13 -3.33
CA GLU A 46 -8.99 17.97 -1.92
C GLU A 46 -8.24 16.82 -1.25
N ARG A 47 -7.97 15.71 -1.97
CA ARG A 47 -7.48 14.48 -1.33
C ARG A 47 -6.40 13.70 -2.11
N LEU A 48 -5.91 14.25 -3.21
CA LEU A 48 -4.86 13.73 -4.08
C LEU A 48 -5.04 12.23 -4.35
N GLN A 49 -4.03 11.39 -4.05
CA GLN A 49 -4.01 9.97 -4.37
C GLN A 49 -4.81 9.08 -3.37
N SER A 50 -5.55 9.67 -2.42
CA SER A 50 -6.29 8.90 -1.40
C SER A 50 -7.33 7.92 -1.99
N LEU A 51 -8.01 8.29 -3.07
CA LEU A 51 -9.09 7.48 -3.63
C LEU A 51 -8.56 6.17 -4.20
N ILE A 52 -7.50 6.21 -5.01
CA ILE A 52 -6.84 5.01 -5.50
C ILE A 52 -6.17 4.23 -4.39
N PHE A 53 -5.58 4.90 -3.38
CA PHE A 53 -5.04 4.20 -2.22
C PHE A 53 -6.14 3.37 -1.54
N CYS A 54 -7.32 3.95 -1.28
CA CYS A 54 -8.47 3.24 -0.73
C CYS A 54 -8.95 2.10 -1.64
N ALA A 55 -9.07 2.35 -2.94
CA ALA A 55 -9.46 1.31 -3.91
C ALA A 55 -8.48 0.14 -3.92
N SER A 56 -7.18 0.41 -3.81
CA SER A 56 -6.13 -0.60 -3.75
C SER A 56 -6.19 -1.46 -2.47
N MET A 57 -6.65 -0.87 -1.36
CA MET A 57 -6.82 -1.58 -0.09
C MET A 57 -8.10 -2.41 -0.05
N THR A 58 -9.09 -2.13 -0.90
CA THR A 58 -10.37 -2.84 -0.94
C THR A 58 -10.27 -4.38 -0.97
N PRO A 59 -9.44 -5.04 -1.80
CA PRO A 59 -9.31 -6.50 -1.76
C PRO A 59 -8.75 -7.03 -0.43
N ILE A 60 -7.82 -6.30 0.20
CA ILE A 60 -7.24 -6.65 1.49
C ILE A 60 -8.30 -6.52 2.59
N ILE A 61 -8.93 -5.36 2.66
CA ILE A 61 -9.94 -5.03 3.67
C ILE A 61 -11.16 -5.97 3.57
N LYS A 62 -11.58 -6.37 2.36
CA LYS A 62 -12.64 -7.36 2.18
C LYS A 62 -12.31 -8.74 2.76
N LYS A 63 -11.03 -9.12 2.73
CA LYS A 63 -10.53 -10.41 3.23
C LYS A 63 -10.30 -10.39 4.75
N LEU A 64 -9.83 -9.27 5.28
CA LEU A 64 -9.56 -9.09 6.72
C LEU A 64 -10.84 -8.81 7.53
N TYR A 65 -11.79 -8.06 6.96
CA TYR A 65 -13.02 -7.64 7.64
C TYR A 65 -14.25 -8.27 6.97
N PRO A 66 -14.76 -9.41 7.51
CA PRO A 66 -15.94 -10.07 6.98
C PRO A 66 -17.21 -9.22 7.16
N GLU A 67 -17.33 -8.56 8.31
CA GLU A 67 -18.47 -7.71 8.66
C GLU A 67 -18.47 -6.39 7.88
N LYS A 68 -19.66 -5.95 7.45
CA LYS A 68 -19.82 -4.78 6.57
C LYS A 68 -19.46 -3.48 7.28
N GLU A 69 -19.83 -3.37 8.54
CA GLU A 69 -19.63 -2.21 9.40
C GLU A 69 -18.13 -1.99 9.63
N GLU A 70 -17.41 -3.03 10.02
CA GLU A 70 -15.95 -2.99 10.21
C GLU A 70 -15.22 -2.66 8.91
N ARG A 71 -15.69 -3.22 7.78
CA ARG A 71 -15.16 -2.93 6.45
C ARG A 71 -15.35 -1.46 6.07
N ALA A 72 -16.49 -0.87 6.39
CA ALA A 72 -16.77 0.53 6.10
C ALA A 72 -15.83 1.45 6.89
N GLU A 73 -15.66 1.20 8.19
CA GLU A 73 -14.71 1.93 9.02
C GLU A 73 -13.27 1.79 8.51
N ALA A 74 -12.93 0.59 8.01
CA ALA A 74 -11.64 0.32 7.40
C ALA A 74 -11.34 1.09 6.12
N LEU A 75 -12.32 1.22 5.25
CA LEU A 75 -12.15 2.00 4.04
C LEU A 75 -12.10 3.50 4.34
N LYS A 76 -12.84 3.98 5.34
CA LYS A 76 -12.82 5.40 5.75
C LYS A 76 -11.42 5.87 6.17
N ARG A 77 -10.67 5.09 6.98
CA ARG A 77 -9.29 5.46 7.36
C ARG A 77 -8.31 5.48 6.18
N HIS A 78 -8.58 4.72 5.12
CA HIS A 78 -7.76 4.77 3.90
C HIS A 78 -8.16 5.87 2.92
N LEU A 79 -9.31 6.53 3.11
CA LEU A 79 -9.73 7.75 2.39
C LEU A 79 -9.14 9.04 2.96
N ASN A 80 -8.35 8.95 4.03
CA ASN A 80 -7.56 10.07 4.53
C ASN A 80 -6.58 10.56 3.46
N PHE A 81 -6.25 11.86 3.52
CA PHE A 81 -5.30 12.49 2.60
C PHE A 81 -4.04 11.64 2.44
N PHE A 82 -3.65 11.43 1.18
CA PHE A 82 -2.47 10.64 0.85
C PHE A 82 -1.87 11.18 -0.44
N ASN A 83 -0.58 11.53 -0.38
CA ASN A 83 0.17 11.94 -1.55
C ASN A 83 1.66 11.63 -1.37
N THR A 84 2.22 10.91 -2.33
CA THR A 84 3.65 10.59 -2.37
C THR A 84 4.02 10.16 -3.79
N GLU A 85 5.31 10.00 -4.06
CA GLU A 85 5.74 9.44 -5.35
C GLU A 85 5.28 7.98 -5.45
N GLN A 86 4.68 7.62 -6.59
CA GLN A 86 4.00 6.33 -6.81
C GLN A 86 4.88 5.10 -6.53
N THR A 87 6.13 5.09 -7.01
CA THR A 87 7.02 3.93 -6.94
C THR A 87 7.38 3.62 -5.50
N PHE A 88 7.81 4.63 -4.75
CA PHE A 88 8.21 4.51 -3.34
C PHE A 88 7.01 4.48 -2.39
N GLY A 89 5.88 5.07 -2.77
CA GLY A 89 4.61 5.00 -2.05
C GLY A 89 4.09 3.58 -1.82
N ALA A 90 4.53 2.62 -2.65
CA ALA A 90 4.27 1.20 -2.48
C ALA A 90 4.79 0.65 -1.14
N VAL A 91 5.85 1.22 -0.55
CA VAL A 91 6.30 0.87 0.81
C VAL A 91 5.20 1.18 1.82
N ILE A 92 4.60 2.37 1.73
CA ILE A 92 3.54 2.82 2.65
C ILE A 92 2.33 1.91 2.53
N GLN A 93 1.96 1.52 1.31
CA GLN A 93 0.90 0.56 1.07
C GLN A 93 1.21 -0.79 1.74
N GLY A 94 2.42 -1.32 1.57
CA GLY A 94 2.84 -2.58 2.19
C GLY A 94 2.76 -2.53 3.72
N VAL A 95 3.30 -1.46 4.32
CA VAL A 95 3.24 -1.26 5.78
C VAL A 95 1.79 -1.16 6.26
N ALA A 96 0.94 -0.39 5.57
CA ALA A 96 -0.48 -0.28 5.92
C ALA A 96 -1.17 -1.66 5.87
N ILE A 97 -0.94 -2.46 4.83
CA ILE A 97 -1.49 -3.82 4.73
C ILE A 97 -1.06 -4.70 5.93
N ALA A 98 0.20 -4.62 6.35
CA ALA A 98 0.69 -5.36 7.50
C ALA A 98 0.00 -4.94 8.80
N MET A 99 -0.13 -3.63 9.03
CA MET A 99 -0.79 -3.11 10.23
C MET A 99 -2.29 -3.47 10.27
N GLU A 100 -2.95 -3.47 9.13
CA GLU A 100 -4.34 -3.91 8.99
C GLU A 100 -4.51 -5.37 9.40
N GLU A 101 -3.65 -6.25 8.89
CA GLU A 101 -3.67 -7.67 9.23
C GLU A 101 -3.42 -7.90 10.72
N GLN A 102 -2.42 -7.24 11.29
CA GLN A 102 -2.10 -7.33 12.72
C GLN A 102 -3.24 -6.81 13.61
N LYS A 103 -3.89 -5.71 13.21
CA LYS A 103 -5.05 -5.18 13.91
C LYS A 103 -6.17 -6.23 13.98
N THR A 104 -6.43 -6.95 12.89
CA THR A 104 -7.43 -8.04 12.88
C THR A 104 -7.04 -9.27 13.68
N ARG A 105 -5.77 -9.42 14.04
CA ARG A 105 -5.27 -10.48 14.93
C ARG A 105 -5.35 -10.10 16.42
N GLY A 106 -5.92 -8.95 16.75
CA GLY A 106 -6.05 -8.47 18.12
C GLY A 106 -4.80 -7.77 18.66
N GLU A 107 -3.82 -7.45 17.80
CA GLU A 107 -2.69 -6.63 18.21
C GLU A 107 -3.16 -5.19 18.52
N PRO A 108 -2.56 -4.48 19.50
CA PRO A 108 -3.01 -3.17 19.98
C PRO A 108 -2.67 -2.03 18.98
N ILE A 109 -3.23 -2.11 17.78
CA ILE A 109 -3.03 -1.15 16.69
C ILE A 109 -4.26 -0.23 16.57
N SER A 110 -4.06 1.04 16.90
CA SER A 110 -5.08 2.06 16.74
C SER A 110 -5.21 2.51 15.28
N ASP A 111 -6.39 3.01 14.89
CA ASP A 111 -6.58 3.61 13.55
C ASP A 111 -5.70 4.85 13.34
N ALA A 112 -5.43 5.57 14.43
CA ALA A 112 -4.52 6.71 14.46
C ALA A 112 -3.08 6.28 14.19
N SER A 113 -2.65 5.09 14.64
CA SER A 113 -1.32 4.54 14.34
C SER A 113 -1.15 4.27 12.85
N ILE A 114 -2.13 3.65 12.20
CA ILE A 114 -2.11 3.36 10.76
C ILE A 114 -2.07 4.68 9.96
N THR A 115 -2.93 5.63 10.32
CA THR A 115 -2.95 6.94 9.66
C THR A 115 -1.67 7.73 9.91
N GLY A 116 -1.15 7.69 11.13
CA GLY A 116 0.09 8.37 11.53
C GLY A 116 1.32 7.85 10.78
N ILE A 117 1.46 6.53 10.64
CA ILE A 117 2.55 5.95 9.84
C ILE A 117 2.41 6.34 8.37
N LYS A 118 1.20 6.29 7.79
CA LYS A 118 0.99 6.73 6.41
C LYS A 118 1.47 8.18 6.23
N THR A 119 0.96 9.10 7.05
CA THR A 119 1.29 10.53 6.98
C THR A 119 2.77 10.80 7.24
N GLY A 120 3.36 10.12 8.22
CA GLY A 120 4.78 10.27 8.56
C GLY A 120 5.72 9.81 7.45
N LEU A 121 5.32 8.81 6.65
CA LEU A 121 6.13 8.28 5.55
C LEU A 121 5.90 9.02 4.22
N MET A 122 4.77 9.71 4.03
CA MET A 122 4.46 10.42 2.77
C MET A 122 5.58 11.37 2.34
N GLY A 123 6.04 12.24 3.25
CA GLY A 123 7.03 13.27 2.95
C GLY A 123 8.41 12.72 2.60
N PRO A 124 9.04 11.90 3.47
CA PRO A 124 10.35 11.32 3.19
C PRO A 124 10.37 10.46 1.92
N LEU A 125 9.35 9.63 1.70
CA LEU A 125 9.31 8.78 0.50
C LEU A 125 8.98 9.57 -0.77
N ALA A 126 8.21 10.66 -0.67
CA ALA A 126 8.02 11.58 -1.79
C ALA A 126 9.36 12.20 -2.20
N GLY A 127 10.12 12.76 -1.26
CA GLY A 127 11.41 13.38 -1.58
C GLY A 127 12.43 12.41 -2.19
N ILE A 128 12.48 11.17 -1.71
CA ILE A 128 13.33 10.12 -2.29
C ILE A 128 12.83 9.74 -3.69
N GLY A 129 11.54 9.45 -3.83
CA GLY A 129 10.95 9.06 -5.10
C GLY A 129 11.11 10.13 -6.17
N ASP A 130 10.87 11.39 -5.84
CA ASP A 130 11.04 12.52 -6.75
C ASP A 130 12.50 12.67 -7.21
N SER A 131 13.45 12.53 -6.28
CA SER A 131 14.87 12.61 -6.59
C SER A 131 15.36 11.44 -7.46
N VAL A 132 14.88 10.23 -7.19
CA VAL A 132 15.34 9.02 -7.88
C VAL A 132 14.62 8.83 -9.21
N ILE A 133 13.29 8.85 -9.22
CA ILE A 133 12.48 8.53 -10.40
C ILE A 133 12.45 9.72 -11.35
N TRP A 134 12.02 10.89 -10.85
CA TRP A 134 11.77 12.06 -11.70
C TRP A 134 13.04 12.87 -11.99
N ALA A 135 13.98 12.99 -11.05
CA ALA A 135 15.19 13.79 -11.26
C ALA A 135 16.39 12.98 -11.78
N ALA A 136 16.44 11.65 -11.61
CA ALA A 136 17.56 10.83 -12.07
C ALA A 136 17.19 9.82 -13.17
N VAL A 137 16.29 8.88 -12.91
CA VAL A 137 15.98 7.79 -13.85
C VAL A 137 15.35 8.31 -15.13
N MET A 138 14.30 9.13 -15.04
CA MET A 138 13.60 9.62 -16.23
C MET A 138 14.49 10.49 -17.12
N PRO A 139 15.25 11.50 -16.61
CA PRO A 139 16.15 12.29 -17.44
C PRO A 139 17.28 11.47 -18.04
N LEU A 140 17.83 10.50 -17.31
CA LEU A 140 18.87 9.59 -17.83
C LEU A 140 18.35 8.77 -19.02
N LEU A 141 17.17 8.16 -18.89
CA LEU A 141 16.56 7.39 -19.98
C LEU A 141 16.33 8.30 -21.19
N ILE A 142 15.70 9.46 -21.00
CA ILE A 142 15.45 10.41 -22.09
C ILE A 142 16.77 10.83 -22.77
N ALA A 143 17.81 11.18 -22.01
CA ALA A 143 19.10 11.60 -22.55
C ALA A 143 19.78 10.52 -23.40
N ILE A 144 19.69 9.24 -23.00
CA ILE A 144 20.24 8.11 -23.76
C ILE A 144 19.51 7.93 -25.10
N PHE A 145 18.19 8.14 -25.14
CA PHE A 145 17.37 7.80 -26.30
C PHE A 145 17.05 8.99 -27.24
N ILE A 146 17.20 10.24 -26.78
CA ILE A 146 17.05 11.45 -27.61
C ILE A 146 17.82 11.36 -28.94
N PRO A 147 19.12 10.95 -28.98
CA PRO A 147 19.87 10.89 -30.22
C PRO A 147 19.31 9.88 -31.24
N PHE A 148 18.67 8.81 -30.76
CA PHE A 148 18.02 7.81 -31.63
C PHE A 148 16.72 8.37 -32.20
N ALA A 149 15.92 9.05 -31.37
CA ALA A 149 14.70 9.71 -31.82
C ALA A 149 14.98 10.83 -32.84
N ALA A 150 16.04 11.62 -32.61
CA ALA A 150 16.48 12.68 -33.53
C ALA A 150 16.89 12.15 -34.91
N LYS A 151 17.34 10.89 -34.99
CA LYS A 151 17.65 10.18 -36.25
C LYS A 151 16.42 9.53 -36.91
N GLY A 152 15.21 9.79 -36.40
CA GLY A 152 13.96 9.23 -36.94
C GLY A 152 13.66 7.80 -36.50
N SER A 153 14.40 7.24 -35.55
CA SER A 153 14.17 5.87 -35.09
C SER A 153 13.03 5.81 -34.06
N ALA A 154 11.99 5.03 -34.37
CA ALA A 154 10.88 4.77 -33.44
C ALA A 154 11.35 4.15 -32.10
N PHE A 155 12.48 3.44 -32.11
CA PHE A 155 13.10 2.90 -30.89
C PHE A 155 13.45 3.99 -29.88
N GLY A 156 13.82 5.20 -30.33
CA GLY A 156 14.15 6.32 -29.45
C GLY A 156 12.95 6.85 -28.65
N GLY A 157 11.71 6.63 -29.12
CA GLY A 157 10.49 7.00 -28.40
C GLY A 157 9.91 5.87 -27.55
N ILE A 158 10.01 4.63 -28.02
CA ILE A 158 9.35 3.47 -27.37
C ILE A 158 10.17 2.92 -26.20
N LEU A 159 11.50 2.78 -26.34
CA LEU A 159 12.32 2.17 -25.30
C LEU A 159 12.33 2.93 -23.97
N PRO A 160 12.39 4.28 -23.93
CA PRO A 160 12.30 5.01 -22.68
C PRO A 160 11.05 4.66 -21.87
N LEU A 161 9.90 4.56 -22.55
CA LEU A 161 8.62 4.22 -21.92
C LEU A 161 8.66 2.80 -21.36
N VAL A 162 9.07 1.82 -22.18
CA VAL A 162 9.13 0.41 -21.76
C VAL A 162 10.11 0.22 -20.59
N LEU A 163 11.28 0.85 -20.65
CA LEU A 163 12.30 0.76 -19.60
C LEU A 163 11.85 1.47 -18.33
N TYR A 164 11.29 2.69 -18.43
CA TYR A 164 10.75 3.40 -17.29
C TYR A 164 9.66 2.61 -16.59
N THR A 165 8.68 2.10 -17.35
CA THR A 165 7.60 1.26 -16.82
C THR A 165 8.17 -0.02 -16.19
N GLY A 166 9.11 -0.70 -16.83
CA GLY A 166 9.73 -1.91 -16.29
C GLY A 166 10.50 -1.66 -14.98
N ILE A 167 11.29 -0.59 -14.92
CA ILE A 167 12.07 -0.21 -13.73
C ILE A 167 11.13 0.15 -12.58
N THR A 168 10.18 1.07 -12.79
CA THR A 168 9.24 1.50 -11.75
C THR A 168 8.37 0.33 -11.27
N LEU A 169 7.91 -0.54 -12.17
CA LEU A 169 7.16 -1.74 -11.81
C LEU A 169 7.98 -2.68 -10.93
N ALA A 170 9.21 -3.02 -11.34
CA ALA A 170 10.07 -3.94 -10.59
C ALA A 170 10.45 -3.38 -9.21
N VAL A 171 10.82 -2.10 -9.15
CA VAL A 171 11.16 -1.42 -7.89
C VAL A 171 9.94 -1.36 -6.98
N SER A 172 8.81 -0.85 -7.48
CA SER A 172 7.57 -0.71 -6.70
C SER A 172 7.07 -2.07 -6.17
N TYR A 173 7.14 -3.13 -6.98
CA TYR A 173 6.81 -4.49 -6.55
C TYR A 173 7.73 -4.97 -5.42
N GLY A 174 9.04 -4.77 -5.54
CA GLY A 174 9.97 -5.11 -4.46
C GLY A 174 9.67 -4.33 -3.17
N LEU A 175 9.32 -3.06 -3.32
CA LEU A 175 9.05 -2.15 -2.21
C LEU A 175 7.77 -2.46 -1.45
N VAL A 176 6.67 -2.86 -2.11
CA VAL A 176 5.43 -3.23 -1.38
C VAL A 176 5.64 -4.47 -0.51
N HIS A 177 6.32 -5.49 -1.03
CA HIS A 177 6.54 -6.74 -0.29
C HIS A 177 7.54 -6.54 0.85
N LYS A 178 8.58 -5.71 0.64
CA LYS A 178 9.48 -5.28 1.71
C LYS A 178 8.75 -4.44 2.76
N GLY A 179 7.92 -3.48 2.34
CA GLY A 179 7.11 -2.66 3.23
C GLY A 179 6.18 -3.50 4.11
N TYR A 180 5.53 -4.51 3.54
CA TYR A 180 4.71 -5.45 4.29
C TYR A 180 5.52 -6.24 5.32
N THR A 181 6.69 -6.74 4.95
CA THR A 181 7.59 -7.46 5.88
C THR A 181 8.06 -6.54 7.02
N LEU A 182 8.52 -5.34 6.69
CA LEU A 182 8.97 -4.33 7.66
C LEU A 182 7.86 -3.87 8.60
N GLY A 183 6.63 -3.72 8.11
CA GLY A 183 5.47 -3.37 8.92
C GLY A 183 5.18 -4.44 9.97
N ARG A 184 5.27 -5.71 9.58
CA ARG A 184 5.10 -6.84 10.51
C ARG A 184 6.16 -6.85 11.60
N ASP A 185 7.43 -6.70 11.21
CA ASP A 185 8.57 -6.81 12.14
C ASP A 185 8.67 -5.62 13.10
N SER A 186 8.38 -4.41 12.61
CA SER A 186 8.42 -3.18 13.42
C SER A 186 7.46 -3.24 14.61
N ILE A 187 6.28 -3.83 14.42
CA ILE A 187 5.27 -3.92 15.49
C ILE A 187 5.61 -5.03 16.48
N ILE A 188 6.16 -6.16 16.04
CA ILE A 188 6.70 -7.19 16.95
C ILE A 188 7.77 -6.57 17.86
N THR A 189 8.65 -5.73 17.30
CA THR A 189 9.68 -5.03 18.06
C THR A 189 9.09 -4.02 19.06
N LEU A 190 8.05 -3.27 18.69
CA LEU A 190 7.36 -2.34 19.60
C LEU A 190 6.63 -3.06 20.74
N LEU A 191 6.00 -4.21 20.46
CA LEU A 191 5.33 -5.04 21.47
C LEU A 191 6.33 -5.67 22.46
N GLN A 192 7.51 -6.06 21.99
CA GLN A 192 8.57 -6.60 22.84
C GLN A 192 9.31 -5.51 23.61
N GLY A 193 9.49 -4.33 23.03
CA GLY A 193 10.19 -3.20 23.66
C GLY A 193 9.38 -2.45 24.72
N GLY A 194 8.05 -2.52 24.68
CA GLY A 194 7.16 -1.94 25.70
C GLY A 194 6.91 -2.82 26.92
N ALA A 195 7.52 -4.00 27.00
CA ALA A 195 7.40 -4.94 28.11
C ALA A 195 8.53 -4.83 29.15
N ASN A 196 9.36 -3.77 29.07
CA ASN A 196 10.42 -3.44 30.03
C ASN A 196 10.24 -2.03 30.60
#